data_AF-A0A645ANY8-F1
#
_entry.id   AF-A0A645ANY8-F1
#
_cell.length_a   1.000
_cell.length_b   1.000
_cell.length_c   1.000
_cell.angle_alpha   90.00
_cell.angle_beta   90.00
_cell.angle_gamma   90.00
#
_symmetry.space_group_name_H-M   'P 1'
#
loop_
_entity.id
_entity.type
_entity.pdbx_description
1 polymer ?
#
loop_
_entity_poly.entity_id
_entity_poly.type
_entity_poly.pdbx_seq_one_letter_code
_entity_poly.pdbx_strand_id
1 'polypeptide(L)'
;MGWNNLKFEKNDDEILKYINEDSYVYFVHSYFANSSNKELIAFAEYEKKIPGIVRKDNVYGLQFHPEKSGEVGENILKAYKELIIR
;
A
#
# COMPACT_ATOMS: atom_id res chain seq x y z
N MET A 1 -10.88 -10.55 -5.42
CA MET A 1 -9.58 -11.21 -5.20
C MET A 1 -8.81 -11.17 -6.51
N GLY A 2 -7.57 -10.74 -6.49
CA GLY A 2 -6.76 -10.56 -7.69
C GLY A 2 -5.79 -9.39 -7.60
N TRP A 3 -5.14 -9.12 -8.73
CA TRP A 3 -4.27 -7.97 -8.91
C TRP A 3 -5.10 -6.70 -9.09
N ASN A 4 -4.73 -5.62 -8.38
CA ASN A 4 -5.28 -4.29 -8.60
C ASN A 4 -4.18 -3.24 -8.42
N ASN A 5 -4.32 -2.08 -9.05
CA ASN A 5 -3.34 -1.02 -9.04
C ASN A 5 -3.51 -0.09 -7.82
N LEU A 6 -2.38 0.39 -7.30
CA LEU A 6 -2.37 1.41 -6.25
C LEU A 6 -2.40 2.81 -6.85
N LYS A 7 -3.38 3.60 -6.42
CA LYS A 7 -3.44 5.06 -6.56
C LYS A 7 -2.86 5.71 -5.34
N PHE A 8 -2.09 6.78 -5.50
CA PHE A 8 -1.43 7.43 -4.38
C PHE A 8 -2.31 8.55 -3.81
N GLU A 9 -2.48 8.54 -2.49
CA GLU A 9 -3.12 9.63 -1.75
C GLU A 9 -2.08 10.64 -1.24
N LYS A 10 -0.92 10.14 -0.82
CA LYS A 10 0.21 10.92 -0.31
C LYS A 10 1.50 10.48 -0.99
N ASN A 11 1.84 11.16 -2.08
CA ASN A 11 2.93 10.79 -2.98
C ASN A 11 4.33 10.98 -2.35
N ASP A 12 4.41 11.65 -1.21
CA ASP A 12 5.63 11.98 -0.48
C ASP A 12 6.02 10.94 0.58
N ASP A 13 5.20 9.91 0.82
CA ASP A 13 5.53 8.88 1.81
C ASP A 13 6.67 7.96 1.31
N GLU A 14 7.68 7.79 2.15
CA GLU A 14 8.90 7.06 1.80
C GLU A 14 8.69 5.58 1.51
N ILE A 15 7.57 4.98 1.96
CA ILE A 15 7.19 3.61 1.60
C ILE A 15 6.97 3.45 0.09
N LEU A 16 6.68 4.54 -0.62
CA LEU A 16 6.41 4.57 -2.06
C LEU A 16 7.67 4.79 -2.92
N LYS A 17 8.84 5.02 -2.30
CA LYS A 17 10.10 5.42 -2.96
C LYS A 17 10.50 4.59 -4.19
N TYR A 18 10.16 3.30 -4.21
CA TYR A 18 10.58 2.34 -5.23
C TYR A 18 9.44 1.81 -6.10
N ILE A 19 8.25 2.41 -6.02
CA ILE A 19 7.11 2.03 -6.84
C ILE A 19 6.50 3.24 -7.53
N ASN A 20 5.87 3.01 -8.68
CA ASN A 20 5.15 4.06 -9.40
C ASN A 20 3.67 4.03 -9.02
N GLU A 21 3.00 5.16 -9.16
CA GLU A 21 1.53 5.16 -9.20
C GLU A 21 1.06 4.18 -10.29
N ASP A 22 -0.07 3.54 -10.05
CA ASP A 22 -0.63 2.47 -10.88
C ASP A 22 0.13 1.13 -10.88
N SER A 23 1.12 0.96 -10.00
CA SER A 23 1.74 -0.35 -9.77
C SER A 23 0.72 -1.35 -9.21
N TYR A 24 0.74 -2.57 -9.76
CA TYR A 24 -0.19 -3.64 -9.37
C TYR A 24 0.30 -4.44 -8.16
N VAL A 25 -0.62 -4.73 -7.24
CA VAL A 25 -0.41 -5.56 -6.05
C VAL A 25 -1.54 -6.57 -5.85
N TYR A 26 -1.31 -7.61 -5.06
CA TYR A 26 -2.22 -8.75 -4.94
C TYR A 26 -3.12 -8.68 -3.70
N PHE A 27 -4.44 -8.58 -3.92
CA PHE A 27 -5.47 -8.56 -2.87
C PHE A 27 -6.27 -9.88 -2.83
N VAL A 28 -6.55 -10.40 -1.62
CA VAL A 28 -7.27 -11.68 -1.44
C VAL A 28 -8.30 -11.63 -0.30
N HIS A 29 -8.94 -10.48 -0.10
CA HIS A 29 -9.78 -10.23 1.07
C HIS A 29 -11.22 -9.89 0.68
N SER A 30 -12.19 -10.31 1.51
CA SER A 30 -13.62 -9.95 1.39
C SER A 30 -13.99 -8.69 2.19
N TYR A 31 -13.16 -8.32 3.17
CA TYR A 31 -13.37 -7.16 4.04
C TYR A 31 -12.20 -6.17 3.88
N PHE A 32 -12.47 -4.93 4.24
CA PHE A 32 -11.49 -3.84 4.24
C PHE A 32 -11.79 -2.90 5.41
N ALA A 33 -10.77 -2.16 5.86
CA ALA A 33 -10.95 -1.16 6.90
C ALA A 33 -11.73 0.05 6.36
N ASN A 34 -12.81 0.42 7.05
CA ASN A 34 -13.53 1.67 6.81
C ASN A 34 -13.03 2.73 7.81
N SER A 35 -12.42 3.81 7.34
CA SER A 35 -11.82 4.84 8.19
C SER A 35 -11.98 6.24 7.60
N SER A 36 -11.64 7.28 8.37
CA SER A 36 -11.64 8.67 7.89
C SER A 36 -10.56 8.99 6.85
N ASN A 37 -9.72 8.01 6.47
CA ASN A 37 -8.63 8.14 5.48
C ASN A 37 -7.53 9.16 5.85
N LYS A 38 -7.45 9.63 7.11
CA LYS A 38 -6.38 10.55 7.54
C LYS A 38 -5.00 9.89 7.45
N GLU A 39 -4.95 8.59 7.70
CA GLU A 39 -3.77 7.74 7.66
C GLU A 39 -3.52 7.14 6.27
N LEU A 40 -4.36 7.43 5.28
CA LEU A 40 -4.27 6.83 3.95
C LEU A 40 -3.03 7.34 3.20
N ILE A 41 -2.25 6.41 2.65
CA ILE A 41 -1.07 6.68 1.82
C ILE A 41 -1.36 6.30 0.36
N ALA A 42 -1.93 5.12 0.14
CA ALA A 42 -2.33 4.65 -1.18
C ALA A 42 -3.59 3.77 -1.09
N PHE A 43 -4.37 3.72 -2.15
CA PHE A 43 -5.63 3.00 -2.23
C PHE A 43 -5.76 2.23 -3.55
N ALA A 44 -6.69 1.28 -3.59
CA ALA A 44 -7.14 0.66 -4.83
C ALA A 44 -8.61 1.00 -5.05
N GLU A 45 -9.00 1.22 -6.30
CA GLU A 45 -10.39 1.45 -6.67
C GLU A 45 -11.05 0.14 -7.07
N TYR A 46 -12.13 -0.20 -6.38
CA TYR A 46 -13.06 -1.25 -6.77
C TYR A 46 -14.43 -0.58 -6.97
N GLU A 47 -15.52 -1.11 -6.41
CA GLU A 47 -16.79 -0.37 -6.28
C GLU A 47 -16.70 0.84 -5.33
N LYS A 48 -15.60 0.93 -4.58
CA LYS A 48 -15.30 1.98 -3.61
C LYS A 48 -13.79 2.10 -3.44
N LYS A 49 -13.39 3.19 -2.79
CA LYS A 49 -12.01 3.46 -2.40
C LYS A 49 -11.60 2.50 -1.26
N ILE A 50 -10.76 1.53 -1.56
CA ILE A 50 -10.25 0.56 -0.59
C ILE A 50 -8.85 0.98 -0.14
N PRO A 51 -8.60 1.19 1.18
CA PRO A 51 -7.26 1.47 1.66
C PRO A 51 -6.28 0.36 1.28
N GLY A 52 -5.19 0.72 0.60
CA GLY A 52 -4.12 -0.18 0.18
C GLY A 52 -2.95 -0.12 1.14
N ILE A 53 -2.49 1.10 1.44
CA ILE A 53 -1.43 1.43 2.39
C ILE A 53 -1.94 2.51 3.33
N VAL A 54 -1.80 2.27 4.63
CA VAL A 54 -2.04 3.27 5.68
C VAL A 54 -0.82 3.43 6.56
N ARG A 55 -0.64 4.63 7.11
CA ARG A 55 0.43 4.92 8.06
C ARG A 55 -0.05 5.82 9.18
N LYS A 56 0.37 5.48 10.40
CA LYS A 56 0.33 6.37 11.55
C LYS A 56 1.66 6.30 12.27
N ASP A 57 2.35 7.44 12.35
CA ASP A 57 3.70 7.54 12.90
C ASP A 57 4.65 6.53 12.21
N ASN A 58 5.23 5.61 12.97
CA ASN A 58 6.12 4.55 12.48
C ASN A 58 5.41 3.22 12.16
N VAL A 59 4.07 3.17 12.25
CA VAL A 59 3.28 1.96 12.01
C VAL A 59 2.65 2.00 10.63
N TYR A 60 2.90 0.95 9.84
CA TYR A 60 2.33 0.77 8.51
C TYR A 60 1.35 -0.40 8.48
N GLY A 61 0.26 -0.25 7.73
CA GLY A 61 -0.69 -1.30 7.43
C GLY A 61 -0.83 -1.47 5.92
N LEU A 62 -0.77 -2.72 5.45
CA LEU A 62 -0.94 -3.09 4.04
C LEU A 62 -2.14 -4.02 3.90
N GLN A 63 -3.09 -3.67 3.05
CA GLN A 63 -4.27 -4.50 2.80
C GLN A 63 -4.00 -5.61 1.75
N PHE A 64 -3.01 -5.42 0.90
CA PHE A 64 -2.52 -6.44 -0.03
C PHE A 64 -1.37 -7.24 0.58
N HIS A 65 -0.97 -8.31 -0.11
CA HIS A 65 0.16 -9.16 0.28
C HIS A 65 1.43 -8.72 -0.47
N PRO A 66 2.33 -7.92 0.12
CA PRO A 66 3.56 -7.51 -0.56
C PRO A 66 4.41 -8.72 -0.97
N GLU A 67 4.44 -9.78 -0.16
CA GLU A 67 5.16 -11.02 -0.45
C GLU A 67 4.60 -11.82 -1.64
N LYS A 68 3.38 -11.50 -2.10
CA LYS A 68 2.73 -12.10 -3.26
C LYS A 68 2.59 -11.12 -4.44
N SER A 69 3.18 -9.93 -4.34
CA SER A 69 3.01 -8.83 -5.31
C SER A 69 4.22 -8.63 -6.23
N GLY A 70 5.08 -9.65 -6.38
CA GLY A 70 6.24 -9.61 -7.27
C GLY A 70 7.23 -8.49 -6.91
N GLU A 71 7.86 -7.91 -7.93
CA GLU A 71 8.86 -6.85 -7.78
C GLU A 71 8.30 -5.60 -7.07
N VAL A 72 7.04 -5.23 -7.35
CA VAL A 72 6.36 -4.11 -6.66
C VAL A 72 6.30 -4.36 -5.16
N GLY A 73 5.91 -5.57 -4.77
CA GLY A 73 5.87 -5.97 -3.36
C GLY A 73 7.23 -6.00 -2.69
N GLU A 74 8.26 -6.52 -3.36
CA GLU A 74 9.65 -6.51 -2.89
C GLU A 74 10.16 -5.08 -2.68
N ASN A 75 9.88 -4.18 -3.62
CA ASN A 75 10.26 -2.78 -3.54
C ASN A 75 9.61 -2.04 -2.35
N ILE A 76 8.36 -2.36 -2.03
CA ILE A 76 7.68 -1.84 -0.84
C ILE A 76 8.34 -2.36 0.45
N LEU A 77 8.68 -3.65 0.52
CA LEU A 77 9.38 -4.23 1.67
C LEU A 77 10.79 -3.67 1.83
N LYS A 78 11.49 -3.41 0.73
CA LYS A 78 12.79 -2.74 0.72
C LYS A 78 12.68 -1.32 1.27
N ALA A 79 11.71 -0.54 0.79
CA ALA A 79 11.44 0.80 1.32
C ALA A 79 11.17 0.75 2.84
N TYR A 80 10.33 -0.19 3.28
CA TYR A 80 10.04 -0.37 4.71
C TYR A 80 11.29 -0.73 5.53
N LYS A 81 12.14 -1.63 5.04
CA LYS A 81 13.41 -1.99 5.70
C LYS A 81 14.32 -0.78 5.89
N GLU A 82 14.40 0.11 4.90
CA GLU A 82 15.22 1.33 4.99
C GLU A 82 14.70 2.33 6.04
N LEU A 83 13.40 2.30 6.38
CA LEU A 83 12.81 3.14 7.42
C LEU A 83 13.16 2.67 8.84
N ILE A 84 13.42 1.37 9.02
CA ILE A 84 13.75 0.79 10.34
C ILE A 84 15.21 1.08 10.73
N ILE A 85 16.10 1.28 9.75
CA ILE A 85 17.54 1.43 9.97
C ILE A 85 17.92 2.92 10.22
N ARG A 86 16.94 3.78 10.45
CA ARG A 86 17.14 5.22 10.69
C ARG A 86 17.18 5.58 12.17
#